data_AF-A0A353ZF41-F1
#
_entry.id   AF-A0A353ZF41-F1
#
_cell.length_a   1.000
_cell.length_b   1.000
_cell.length_c   1.000
_cell.angle_alpha   90.00
_cell.angle_beta   90.00
_cell.angle_gamma   90.00
#
_symmetry.space_group_name_H-M   'P 1'
#
loop_
_entity.id
_entity.type
_entity.pdbx_description
1 polymer ?
#
loop_
_entity_poly.entity_id
_entity_poly.type
_entity_poly.pdbx_seq_one_letter_code
_entity_poly.pdbx_strand_id
1 'polypeptide(L)'
;MGVSFPPEVEGLIQAIERDHFVRPEAVLGPLRQLLQRCADRDQIAYVCEKLGFAHLRLGEHQMSRIYYEHALRLQPENFYILANLAHALFELGDRAEGVDHGRRALLLKDQSVMAAGPGRLEKPHGGSKRLISFSLYGDQAKYCETAVLNCIAARRHFPGYVCRFHIDQTGPSPIIRRLQEQGAEIVVVKDRSASVFPTAWRFLPLDDRDADIVLVRDVDSLIDAREASCVHEWIASGKPFHIIRDDCCHTELILAGLFAARAGVLGPVKEQLERFMASPDHPPQGRYADQLFLRQCIWPRVRNDAVTHDRIYGYGTDVRGVPAELPGSPGPFNHFMGAAYATYQVRVTLQEPLPDKRRTFLRILDERGGIVCEHPMERVGTCALQILLPPDDARQLESGQWKHQLVSTNAKDDHP
;
A
#
# COMPACT_ATOMS: atom_id res chain seq x y z
N MET A 1 -2.98 -13.91 -16.85
CA MET A 1 -2.39 -14.95 -17.71
C MET A 1 -0.89 -14.82 -17.63
N GLY A 2 -0.19 -15.89 -17.23
CA GLY A 2 1.27 -15.89 -17.13
C GLY A 2 1.90 -16.06 -18.50
N VAL A 3 2.98 -15.34 -18.78
CA VAL A 3 3.83 -15.58 -19.94
C VAL A 3 4.63 -16.85 -19.69
N SER A 4 4.53 -17.83 -20.59
CA SER A 4 5.26 -19.09 -20.45
C SER A 4 6.70 -18.92 -20.94
N PHE A 5 7.64 -19.42 -20.16
CA PHE A 5 9.06 -19.46 -20.51
C PHE A 5 9.54 -20.91 -20.52
N PRO A 6 10.57 -21.23 -21.32
CA PRO A 6 11.08 -22.59 -21.38
C PRO A 6 11.85 -22.94 -20.08
N PRO A 7 11.91 -24.22 -19.66
CA PRO A 7 12.44 -24.61 -18.34
C PRO A 7 13.88 -24.14 -18.06
N GLU A 8 14.69 -23.95 -19.09
CA GLU A 8 16.11 -23.57 -18.98
C GLU A 8 16.33 -22.16 -18.45
N VAL A 9 15.28 -21.32 -18.39
CA VAL A 9 15.32 -19.97 -17.82
C VAL A 9 14.56 -19.85 -16.50
N GLU A 10 14.03 -20.95 -15.96
CA GLU A 10 13.24 -20.94 -14.73
C GLU A 10 14.02 -20.31 -13.55
N GLY A 11 15.31 -20.62 -13.42
CA GLY A 11 16.16 -20.00 -12.39
C GLY A 11 16.31 -18.48 -12.53
N LEU A 12 16.27 -17.94 -13.76
CA LEU A 12 16.25 -16.49 -13.98
C LEU A 12 14.91 -15.89 -13.55
N ILE A 13 13.80 -16.53 -13.91
CA ILE A 13 12.45 -16.09 -13.53
C ILE A 13 12.30 -16.05 -12.01
N GLN A 14 12.68 -17.12 -11.31
CA GLN A 14 12.62 -17.17 -9.84
C GLN A 14 13.49 -16.08 -9.19
N ALA A 15 14.68 -15.80 -9.74
CA ALA A 15 15.52 -14.72 -9.24
C ALA A 15 14.87 -13.34 -9.45
N ILE A 16 14.27 -13.11 -10.63
CA ILE A 16 13.54 -11.88 -10.94
C ILE A 16 12.37 -11.71 -9.98
N GLU A 17 11.49 -12.71 -9.86
CA GLU A 17 10.30 -12.65 -9.00
C GLU A 17 10.63 -12.36 -7.53
N ARG A 18 11.74 -12.93 -7.02
CA ARG A 18 12.21 -12.69 -5.66
C ARG A 18 12.67 -11.24 -5.45
N ASP A 19 13.41 -10.68 -6.40
CA ASP A 19 14.18 -9.45 -6.16
C ASP A 19 13.58 -8.20 -6.82
N HIS A 20 12.66 -8.35 -7.77
CA HIS A 20 12.15 -7.26 -8.61
C HIS A 20 11.63 -6.03 -7.83
N PHE A 21 11.01 -6.25 -6.68
CA PHE A 21 10.44 -5.19 -5.86
C PHE A 21 11.39 -4.66 -4.77
N VAL A 22 12.39 -5.44 -4.38
CA VAL A 22 13.22 -5.18 -3.19
C VAL A 22 14.63 -4.75 -3.58
N ARG A 23 15.18 -5.33 -4.64
CA ARG A 23 16.53 -5.12 -5.15
C ARG A 23 16.49 -4.95 -6.68
N PRO A 24 15.96 -3.83 -7.19
CA PRO A 24 15.81 -3.60 -8.63
C PRO A 24 17.15 -3.68 -9.39
N GLU A 25 18.26 -3.34 -8.75
CA GLU A 25 19.61 -3.47 -9.31
C GLU A 25 20.01 -4.93 -9.56
N ALA A 26 19.60 -5.86 -8.69
CA ALA A 26 19.95 -7.27 -8.78
C ALA A 26 19.24 -7.99 -9.94
N VAL A 27 18.11 -7.45 -10.42
CA VAL A 27 17.33 -8.08 -11.51
C VAL A 27 17.74 -7.63 -12.91
N LEU A 28 18.51 -6.55 -13.07
CA LEU A 28 18.91 -6.06 -14.39
C LEU A 28 19.73 -7.09 -15.19
N GLY A 29 20.68 -7.76 -14.55
CA GLY A 29 21.49 -8.82 -15.16
C GLY A 29 20.65 -10.00 -15.65
N PRO A 30 19.86 -10.64 -14.75
CA PRO A 30 18.92 -11.70 -15.12
C PRO A 30 17.95 -11.32 -16.24
N LEU A 31 17.38 -10.10 -16.20
CA LEU A 31 16.45 -9.63 -17.23
C LEU A 31 17.12 -9.48 -18.61
N ARG A 32 18.36 -9.00 -18.67
CA ARG A 32 19.10 -8.91 -19.95
C ARG A 32 19.41 -10.29 -20.53
N GLN A 33 19.75 -11.27 -19.69
CA GLN A 33 19.95 -12.66 -20.13
C GLN A 33 18.64 -13.28 -20.63
N LEU A 34 17.53 -13.01 -19.94
CA LEU A 34 16.21 -13.48 -20.32
C LEU A 34 15.75 -12.87 -21.66
N LEU A 35 16.04 -11.59 -21.89
CA LEU A 35 15.72 -10.90 -23.15
C LEU A 35 16.37 -11.59 -24.37
N GLN A 36 17.62 -12.07 -24.23
CA GLN A 36 18.34 -12.79 -25.29
C GLN A 36 17.74 -14.17 -25.61
N ARG A 37 16.90 -14.70 -24.72
CA ARG A 37 16.29 -16.04 -24.82
C ARG A 37 14.80 -15.99 -25.12
N CYS A 38 14.23 -14.80 -25.34
CA CYS A 38 12.84 -14.65 -25.71
C CYS A 38 12.58 -15.23 -27.11
N ALA A 39 11.55 -16.06 -27.23
CA ALA A 39 11.12 -16.73 -28.46
C ALA A 39 9.96 -16.01 -29.16
N ASP A 40 9.20 -15.19 -28.43
CA ASP A 40 8.00 -14.52 -28.95
C ASP A 40 7.82 -13.09 -28.41
N ARG A 41 6.81 -12.41 -28.95
CA ARG A 41 6.48 -11.02 -28.61
C ARG A 41 6.01 -10.84 -27.18
N ASP A 42 5.35 -11.83 -26.58
CA ASP A 42 4.81 -11.73 -25.22
C ASP A 42 5.92 -11.87 -24.18
N GLN A 43 6.89 -12.74 -24.42
CA GLN A 43 8.12 -12.84 -23.65
C GLN A 43 8.93 -11.55 -23.70
N ILE A 44 9.11 -10.96 -24.90
CA ILE A 44 9.82 -9.67 -25.03
C ILE A 44 9.07 -8.57 -24.28
N ALA A 45 7.74 -8.48 -24.44
CA ALA A 45 6.93 -7.48 -23.75
C ALA A 45 7.04 -7.60 -22.23
N TYR A 46 6.99 -8.81 -21.69
CA TYR A 46 7.19 -9.10 -20.27
C TYR A 46 8.56 -8.62 -19.79
N VAL A 47 9.64 -8.99 -20.48
CA VAL A 47 11.00 -8.60 -20.06
C VAL A 47 11.20 -7.10 -20.13
N CYS A 48 10.68 -6.43 -21.17
CA CYS A 48 10.71 -4.98 -21.28
C CYS A 48 9.90 -4.29 -20.18
N GLU A 49 8.72 -4.81 -19.82
CA GLU A 49 7.93 -4.29 -18.69
C GLU A 49 8.70 -4.39 -17.37
N LYS A 50 9.37 -5.51 -17.11
CA LYS A 50 10.19 -5.71 -15.91
C LYS A 50 11.45 -4.85 -15.90
N LEU A 51 12.12 -4.67 -17.04
CA LEU A 51 13.26 -3.75 -17.17
C LEU A 51 12.80 -2.30 -16.93
N GLY A 52 11.69 -1.91 -17.54
CA GLY A 52 11.09 -0.58 -17.36
C GLY A 52 10.83 -0.28 -15.89
N PHE A 53 10.30 -1.26 -15.14
CA PHE A 53 10.04 -1.11 -13.71
C PHE A 53 11.32 -1.07 -12.87
N ALA A 54 12.31 -1.92 -13.16
CA ALA A 54 13.59 -1.88 -12.47
C ALA A 54 14.27 -0.51 -12.64
N HIS A 55 14.30 0.02 -13.86
CA HIS A 55 14.82 1.35 -14.16
C HIS A 55 14.01 2.47 -13.48
N LEU A 56 12.68 2.35 -13.45
CA LEU A 56 11.82 3.30 -12.73
C LEU A 56 12.19 3.36 -11.24
N ARG A 57 12.38 2.20 -10.60
CA ARG A 57 12.75 2.08 -9.19
C ARG A 57 14.16 2.60 -8.88
N LEU A 58 15.04 2.62 -9.88
CA LEU A 58 16.41 3.14 -9.77
C LEU A 58 16.50 4.66 -10.07
N GLY A 59 15.39 5.32 -10.44
CA GLY A 59 15.41 6.72 -10.85
C GLY A 59 15.91 6.95 -12.27
N GLU A 60 16.10 5.88 -13.05
CA GLU A 60 16.60 5.92 -14.43
C GLU A 60 15.43 6.10 -15.42
N HIS A 61 14.70 7.21 -15.26
CA HIS A 61 13.39 7.42 -15.89
C HIS A 61 13.43 7.41 -17.43
N GLN A 62 14.52 7.88 -18.04
CA GLN A 62 14.71 7.81 -19.50
C GLN A 62 14.78 6.37 -20.00
N MET A 63 15.54 5.51 -19.32
CA MET A 63 15.61 4.08 -19.64
C MET A 63 14.27 3.40 -19.39
N SER A 64 13.59 3.77 -18.30
CA SER A 64 12.25 3.28 -17.97
C SER A 64 11.26 3.54 -19.11
N ARG A 65 11.19 4.79 -19.61
CA ARG A 65 10.38 5.19 -20.76
C ARG A 65 10.68 4.34 -21.99
N ILE A 66 11.94 4.18 -22.37
CA ILE A 66 12.35 3.42 -23.57
C ILE A 66 11.82 1.97 -23.50
N TYR A 67 12.00 1.31 -22.37
CA TYR A 67 11.55 -0.06 -22.19
C TYR A 67 10.02 -0.17 -22.17
N TYR A 68 9.33 0.75 -21.50
CA TYR A 68 7.88 0.75 -21.49
C TYR A 68 7.25 1.07 -22.84
N GLU A 69 7.79 2.00 -23.62
CA GLU A 69 7.34 2.25 -24.99
C GLU A 69 7.54 1.02 -25.88
N HIS A 70 8.65 0.29 -25.68
CA HIS A 70 8.87 -0.97 -26.39
C HIS A 70 7.85 -2.04 -26.00
N ALA A 71 7.61 -2.22 -24.71
CA ALA A 71 6.60 -3.15 -24.21
C ALA A 71 5.19 -2.79 -24.69
N LEU A 72 4.86 -1.49 -24.73
CA LEU A 72 3.56 -0.98 -25.16
C LEU A 72 3.33 -1.19 -26.66
N ARG A 73 4.35 -1.04 -27.52
CA ARG A 73 4.23 -1.38 -28.95
C ARG A 73 3.89 -2.86 -29.16
N LEU A 74 4.37 -3.73 -28.28
CA LEU A 74 4.11 -5.16 -28.34
C LEU A 74 2.72 -5.51 -27.80
N GLN A 75 2.30 -4.85 -26.72
CA GLN A 75 1.00 -5.04 -26.06
C GLN A 75 0.28 -3.69 -25.82
N PRO A 76 -0.38 -3.12 -26.84
CA PRO A 76 -0.93 -1.76 -26.78
C PRO A 76 -2.04 -1.54 -25.76
N GLU A 77 -2.71 -2.60 -25.30
CA GLU A 77 -3.83 -2.56 -24.36
C GLU A 77 -3.45 -3.08 -22.96
N ASN A 78 -2.16 -3.27 -22.70
CA ASN A 78 -1.71 -3.66 -21.36
C ASN A 78 -1.72 -2.45 -20.43
N PHE A 79 -2.75 -2.38 -19.58
CA PHE A 79 -2.93 -1.27 -18.65
C PHE A 79 -1.85 -1.17 -17.55
N TYR A 80 -1.09 -2.24 -17.25
CA TYR A 80 0.03 -2.16 -16.32
C TYR A 80 1.23 -1.42 -16.96
N ILE A 81 1.49 -1.69 -18.24
CA ILE A 81 2.53 -0.97 -19.00
C ILE A 81 2.15 0.51 -19.13
N LEU A 82 0.90 0.81 -19.50
CA LEU A 82 0.40 2.19 -19.58
C LEU A 82 0.50 2.94 -18.25
N ALA A 83 0.12 2.29 -17.15
CA ALA A 83 0.20 2.86 -15.81
C ALA A 83 1.65 3.20 -15.41
N ASN A 84 2.59 2.30 -15.64
CA ASN A 84 3.98 2.54 -15.26
C ASN A 84 4.70 3.50 -16.22
N LEU A 85 4.35 3.50 -17.52
CA LEU A 85 4.82 4.51 -18.46
C LEU A 85 4.35 5.90 -18.06
N ALA A 86 3.09 6.04 -17.63
CA ALA A 86 2.58 7.29 -17.10
C ALA A 86 3.46 7.79 -15.95
N HIS A 87 3.75 6.96 -14.95
CA HIS A 87 4.65 7.31 -13.86
C HIS A 87 6.03 7.77 -14.37
N ALA A 88 6.68 7.00 -15.26
CA ALA A 88 7.98 7.40 -15.83
C ALA A 88 7.93 8.75 -16.55
N LEU A 89 6.85 9.06 -17.27
CA LEU A 89 6.65 10.34 -17.95
C LEU A 89 6.45 11.51 -16.97
N PHE A 90 5.76 11.28 -15.85
CA PHE A 90 5.65 12.30 -14.80
C PHE A 90 7.00 12.66 -14.18
N GLU A 91 7.85 11.66 -13.92
CA GLU A 91 9.21 11.86 -13.43
C GLU A 91 10.12 12.59 -14.44
N LEU A 92 9.86 12.43 -15.74
CA LEU A 92 10.55 13.16 -16.81
C LEU A 92 10.00 14.58 -17.04
N GLY A 93 8.86 14.93 -16.42
CA GLY A 93 8.18 16.21 -16.64
C GLY A 93 7.21 16.24 -17.82
N ASP A 94 7.04 15.13 -18.54
CA ASP A 94 6.15 14.96 -19.70
C ASP A 94 4.69 14.72 -19.26
N ARG A 95 4.16 15.67 -18.47
CA ARG A 95 2.89 15.50 -17.73
C ARG A 95 1.68 15.25 -18.62
N ALA A 96 1.58 15.90 -19.78
CA ALA A 96 0.43 15.72 -20.68
C ALA A 96 0.34 14.29 -21.21
N GLU A 97 1.47 13.76 -21.72
CA GLU A 97 1.57 12.37 -22.19
C GLU A 97 1.34 11.38 -21.04
N GLY A 98 1.88 11.69 -19.84
CA GLY A 98 1.62 10.90 -18.64
C GLY A 98 0.14 10.81 -18.26
N VAL A 99 -0.60 11.92 -18.33
CA VAL A 99 -2.06 11.94 -18.07
C VAL A 99 -2.79 11.05 -19.07
N ASP A 100 -2.45 11.14 -20.37
CA ASP A 100 -3.11 10.37 -21.42
C ASP A 100 -2.91 8.86 -21.23
N HIS A 101 -1.68 8.42 -20.95
CA HIS A 101 -1.40 7.01 -20.67
C HIS A 101 -2.08 6.51 -19.40
N GLY A 102 -2.06 7.29 -18.31
CA GLY A 102 -2.70 6.89 -17.05
C GLY A 102 -4.23 6.84 -17.15
N ARG A 103 -4.86 7.79 -17.86
CA ARG A 103 -6.30 7.73 -18.19
C ARG A 103 -6.65 6.50 -19.00
N ARG A 104 -5.83 6.16 -20.00
CA ARG A 104 -6.02 4.97 -20.82
C ARG A 104 -5.89 3.69 -19.99
N ALA A 105 -4.96 3.64 -19.03
CA ALA A 105 -4.84 2.53 -18.10
C ALA A 105 -6.12 2.35 -17.26
N LEU A 106 -6.65 3.43 -16.68
CA LEU A 106 -7.91 3.40 -15.93
C LEU A 106 -9.09 2.94 -16.78
N LEU A 107 -9.21 3.47 -18.00
CA LEU A 107 -10.27 3.08 -18.94
C LEU A 107 -10.24 1.58 -19.26
N LEU A 108 -9.08 1.03 -19.57
CA LEU A 108 -8.93 -0.40 -19.90
C LEU A 108 -9.19 -1.28 -18.68
N LYS A 109 -8.80 -0.84 -17.47
CA LYS A 109 -9.12 -1.54 -16.22
C LYS A 109 -10.62 -1.57 -15.97
N ASP A 110 -11.33 -0.45 -16.16
CA ASP A 110 -12.79 -0.40 -16.07
C ASP A 110 -13.41 -1.38 -17.07
N GLN A 111 -13.10 -1.25 -18.36
CA GLN A 111 -13.61 -2.14 -19.41
C GLN A 111 -13.37 -3.63 -19.11
N SER A 112 -12.23 -3.99 -18.49
CA SER A 112 -11.89 -5.39 -18.17
C SER A 112 -12.84 -6.06 -17.17
N VAL A 113 -13.60 -5.29 -16.38
CA VAL A 113 -14.50 -5.82 -15.34
C VAL A 113 -15.98 -5.52 -15.62
N MET A 114 -16.28 -4.89 -16.75
CA MET A 114 -17.64 -4.48 -17.11
C MET A 114 -18.51 -5.61 -17.66
N ALA A 115 -17.91 -6.68 -18.19
CA ALA A 115 -18.64 -7.84 -18.70
C ALA A 115 -19.48 -8.55 -17.62
N ALA A 116 -19.13 -8.37 -16.33
CA ALA A 116 -19.86 -8.95 -15.20
C ALA A 116 -21.23 -8.28 -14.92
N GLY A 117 -21.56 -7.17 -15.62
CA GLY A 117 -22.78 -6.40 -15.41
C GLY A 117 -22.72 -5.46 -14.20
N PRO A 118 -23.57 -4.41 -14.13
CA PRO A 118 -23.59 -3.50 -12.99
C PRO A 118 -24.16 -4.23 -11.76
N GLY A 119 -23.37 -4.34 -10.69
CA GLY A 119 -23.90 -4.79 -9.41
C GLY A 119 -24.68 -3.66 -8.74
N ARG A 120 -25.65 -4.02 -7.89
CA ARG A 120 -26.45 -3.05 -7.12
C ARG A 120 -25.84 -2.83 -5.74
N LEU A 121 -25.94 -1.60 -5.23
CA LEU A 121 -25.63 -1.29 -3.84
C LEU A 121 -26.80 -1.66 -2.92
N GLU A 122 -26.45 -2.12 -1.73
CA GLU A 122 -27.38 -2.41 -0.65
C GLU A 122 -27.70 -1.13 0.15
N LYS A 123 -28.64 -1.24 1.09
CA LYS A 123 -28.92 -0.15 2.03
C LYS A 123 -27.80 -0.07 3.09
N PRO A 124 -27.40 1.14 3.53
CA PRO A 124 -26.53 1.29 4.68
C PRO A 124 -27.11 0.63 5.93
N HIS A 125 -26.26 0.11 6.81
CA HIS A 125 -26.69 -0.48 8.09
C HIS A 125 -27.35 0.54 9.03
N GLY A 126 -26.94 1.81 8.95
CA GLY A 126 -27.50 2.87 9.79
C GLY A 126 -26.94 2.91 11.21
N GLY A 127 -25.76 2.31 11.44
CA GLY A 127 -25.01 2.46 12.68
C GLY A 127 -24.57 3.92 12.91
N SER A 128 -23.86 4.16 14.02
CA SER A 128 -23.42 5.51 14.40
C SER A 128 -21.90 5.67 14.47
N LYS A 129 -21.13 4.58 14.50
CA LYS A 129 -19.67 4.63 14.60
C LYS A 129 -19.06 5.13 13.30
N ARG A 130 -18.02 5.95 13.42
CA ARG A 130 -17.18 6.36 12.30
C ARG A 130 -15.80 5.76 12.49
N LEU A 131 -15.40 4.90 11.57
CA LEU A 131 -14.20 4.08 11.71
C LEU A 131 -13.13 4.50 10.72
N ILE A 132 -11.88 4.47 11.15
CA ILE A 132 -10.72 4.41 10.27
C ILE A 132 -10.09 3.04 10.47
N SER A 133 -10.16 2.20 9.45
CA SER A 133 -9.79 0.79 9.52
C SER A 133 -8.41 0.54 8.94
N PHE A 134 -7.62 -0.22 9.69
CA PHE A 134 -6.26 -0.61 9.35
C PHE A 134 -6.06 -2.13 9.52
N SER A 135 -5.21 -2.69 8.68
CA SER A 135 -4.58 -4.00 8.90
C SER A 135 -3.19 -3.76 9.48
N LEU A 136 -2.82 -4.47 10.54
CA LEU A 136 -1.48 -4.38 11.12
C LEU A 136 -0.99 -5.78 11.51
N TYR A 137 0.05 -6.25 10.86
CA TYR A 137 0.67 -7.55 11.10
C TYR A 137 2.19 -7.46 10.94
N GLY A 138 2.91 -8.35 11.62
CA GLY A 138 4.37 -8.25 11.75
C GLY A 138 4.80 -7.18 12.76
N ASP A 139 6.12 -6.94 12.82
CA ASP A 139 6.75 -6.16 13.88
C ASP A 139 7.69 -5.05 13.39
N GLN A 140 7.70 -4.76 12.07
CA GLN A 140 8.53 -3.73 11.48
C GLN A 140 8.12 -2.32 11.94
N ALA A 141 9.11 -1.49 12.32
CA ALA A 141 8.90 -0.13 12.83
C ALA A 141 8.07 0.75 11.90
N LYS A 142 8.32 0.68 10.58
CA LYS A 142 7.60 1.50 9.59
C LYS A 142 6.08 1.33 9.61
N TYR A 143 5.56 0.18 10.05
CA TYR A 143 4.12 -0.04 10.21
C TYR A 143 3.67 0.26 11.64
N CYS A 144 4.40 -0.25 12.63
CA CYS A 144 4.06 -0.12 14.04
C CYS A 144 4.07 1.33 14.54
N GLU A 145 5.11 2.09 14.22
CA GLU A 145 5.21 3.49 14.64
C GLU A 145 4.21 4.37 13.87
N THR A 146 4.07 4.14 12.57
CA THR A 146 3.07 4.86 11.76
C THR A 146 1.64 4.57 12.20
N ALA A 147 1.33 3.36 12.71
CA ALA A 147 0.03 3.04 13.29
C ALA A 147 -0.30 3.96 14.49
N VAL A 148 0.66 4.17 15.39
CA VAL A 148 0.49 5.07 16.55
C VAL A 148 0.35 6.52 16.09
N LEU A 149 1.16 6.95 15.13
CA LEU A 149 1.05 8.29 14.53
C LEU A 149 -0.30 8.52 13.85
N ASN A 150 -0.86 7.50 13.21
CA ASN A 150 -2.19 7.55 12.60
C ASN A 150 -3.30 7.78 13.63
N CYS A 151 -3.22 7.20 14.83
CA CYS A 151 -4.17 7.54 15.91
C CYS A 151 -4.09 9.01 16.32
N ILE A 152 -2.87 9.57 16.39
CA ILE A 152 -2.66 10.98 16.72
C ILE A 152 -3.21 11.88 15.60
N ALA A 153 -2.91 11.56 14.34
CA ALA A 153 -3.40 12.28 13.17
C ALA A 153 -4.94 12.20 13.06
N ALA A 154 -5.53 11.02 13.29
CA ALA A 154 -6.98 10.83 13.27
C ALA A 154 -7.70 11.70 14.30
N ARG A 155 -7.20 11.79 15.54
CA ARG A 155 -7.81 12.69 16.55
C ARG A 155 -7.79 14.15 16.13
N ARG A 156 -6.76 14.58 15.39
CA ARG A 156 -6.63 15.95 14.90
C ARG A 156 -7.55 16.21 13.70
N HIS A 157 -7.60 15.29 12.74
CA HIS A 157 -8.22 15.52 11.43
C HIS A 157 -9.64 14.95 11.31
N PHE A 158 -9.98 13.96 12.14
CA PHE A 158 -11.25 13.24 12.14
C PHE A 158 -11.82 13.11 13.56
N PRO A 159 -12.17 14.23 14.23
CA PRO A 159 -12.77 14.17 15.55
C PRO A 159 -14.06 13.33 15.53
N GLY A 160 -14.17 12.41 16.50
CA GLY A 160 -15.29 11.46 16.60
C GLY A 160 -15.13 10.18 15.78
N TYR A 161 -14.04 10.03 15.01
CA TYR A 161 -13.68 8.75 14.41
C TYR A 161 -12.85 7.90 15.37
N VAL A 162 -13.00 6.59 15.26
CA VAL A 162 -12.23 5.59 16.01
C VAL A 162 -11.31 4.84 15.06
N CYS A 163 -10.01 4.85 15.34
CA CYS A 163 -9.08 3.96 14.64
C CYS A 163 -9.33 2.52 15.09
N ARG A 164 -9.55 1.61 14.15
CA ARG A 164 -9.70 0.18 14.40
C ARG A 164 -8.60 -0.60 13.68
N PHE A 165 -7.79 -1.31 14.45
CA PHE A 165 -6.71 -2.15 13.94
C PHE A 165 -7.10 -3.61 13.98
N HIS A 166 -7.07 -4.25 12.82
CA HIS A 166 -7.15 -5.69 12.69
C HIS A 166 -5.74 -6.26 12.75
N ILE A 167 -5.46 -7.03 13.80
CA ILE A 167 -4.11 -7.53 14.08
C ILE A 167 -4.06 -9.05 14.03
N ASP A 168 -2.88 -9.59 13.69
CA ASP A 168 -2.62 -11.01 13.89
C ASP A 168 -2.19 -11.29 15.35
N GLN A 169 -2.07 -12.57 15.71
CA GLN A 169 -1.63 -12.97 17.06
C GLN A 169 -0.15 -12.65 17.36
N THR A 170 0.61 -12.08 16.41
CA THR A 170 2.04 -11.75 16.58
C THR A 170 2.31 -10.28 16.89
N GLY A 171 1.28 -9.43 16.91
CA GLY A 171 1.45 -8.03 17.23
C GLY A 171 2.22 -7.86 18.55
N PRO A 172 3.36 -7.14 18.58
CA PRO A 172 4.15 -7.03 19.79
C PRO A 172 3.32 -6.34 20.88
N SER A 173 3.23 -6.96 22.05
CA SER A 173 2.45 -6.50 23.20
C SER A 173 2.60 -4.99 23.51
N PRO A 174 3.81 -4.36 23.37
CA PRO A 174 3.97 -2.91 23.55
C PRO A 174 3.19 -2.03 22.55
N ILE A 175 3.09 -2.44 21.29
CA ILE A 175 2.39 -1.65 20.25
C ILE A 175 0.88 -1.70 20.47
N ILE A 176 0.34 -2.89 20.80
CA ILE A 176 -1.09 -3.04 21.10
C ILE A 176 -1.49 -2.11 22.25
N ARG A 177 -0.68 -2.07 23.31
CA ARG A 177 -0.89 -1.17 24.45
C ARG A 177 -0.87 0.30 24.02
N ARG A 178 0.15 0.74 23.26
CA ARG A 178 0.25 2.12 22.77
C ARG A 178 -0.97 2.50 21.92
N LEU A 179 -1.46 1.62 21.07
CA LEU A 179 -2.67 1.86 20.27
C LEU A 179 -3.93 2.00 21.16
N GLN A 180 -4.10 1.13 22.14
CA GLN A 180 -5.21 1.20 23.11
C GLN A 180 -5.15 2.48 23.96
N GLU A 181 -3.97 2.92 24.38
CA GLU A 181 -3.76 4.19 25.08
C GLU A 181 -4.14 5.41 24.23
N GLN A 182 -4.08 5.30 22.89
CA GLN A 182 -4.62 6.31 21.97
C GLN A 182 -6.13 6.19 21.74
N GLY A 183 -6.80 5.22 22.37
CA GLY A 183 -8.24 4.98 22.22
C GLY A 183 -8.63 4.13 21.01
N ALA A 184 -7.68 3.40 20.42
CA ALA A 184 -7.95 2.55 19.26
C ALA A 184 -8.70 1.26 19.65
N GLU A 185 -9.59 0.80 18.77
CA GLU A 185 -10.20 -0.51 18.85
C GLU A 185 -9.26 -1.57 18.25
N ILE A 186 -9.05 -2.68 18.98
CA ILE A 186 -8.18 -3.77 18.54
C ILE A 186 -9.04 -5.01 18.26
N VAL A 187 -8.94 -5.53 17.03
CA VAL A 187 -9.62 -6.75 16.61
C VAL A 187 -8.58 -7.81 16.27
N VAL A 188 -8.46 -8.83 17.12
CA VAL A 188 -7.55 -9.94 16.90
C VAL A 188 -8.16 -10.91 15.88
N VAL A 189 -7.48 -11.09 14.75
CA VAL A 189 -7.82 -12.09 13.73
C VAL A 189 -7.23 -13.43 14.18
N LYS A 190 -8.06 -14.25 14.83
CA LYS A 190 -7.62 -15.45 15.56
C LYS A 190 -7.24 -16.65 14.69
N ASP A 191 -7.49 -16.60 13.39
CA ASP A 191 -7.26 -17.73 12.50
C ASP A 191 -6.19 -17.39 11.46
N ARG A 192 -5.02 -18.03 11.50
CA ARG A 192 -4.01 -17.91 10.42
C ARG A 192 -4.41 -18.69 9.16
N SER A 193 -5.44 -19.54 9.25
CA SER A 193 -6.18 -20.02 8.09
C SER A 193 -7.27 -19.03 7.66
N ALA A 194 -7.13 -17.74 8.03
CA ALA A 194 -8.06 -16.68 7.69
C ALA A 194 -8.50 -16.84 6.24
N SER A 195 -9.80 -17.01 6.08
CA SER A 195 -10.50 -17.04 4.80
C SER A 195 -10.34 -15.74 3.99
N VAL A 196 -9.57 -14.78 4.52
CA VAL A 196 -9.25 -13.45 3.99
C VAL A 196 -7.76 -13.13 4.25
N PHE A 197 -7.04 -12.70 3.20
CA PHE A 197 -5.63 -12.30 3.29
C PHE A 197 -5.41 -11.04 4.15
N PRO A 198 -4.23 -10.87 4.80
CA PRO A 198 -4.03 -9.84 5.82
C PRO A 198 -4.30 -8.39 5.40
N THR A 199 -3.96 -7.99 4.18
CA THR A 199 -4.22 -6.62 3.71
C THR A 199 -5.69 -6.30 3.55
N ALA A 200 -6.59 -7.30 3.44
CA ALA A 200 -8.03 -7.09 3.37
C ALA A 200 -8.75 -7.10 4.72
N TRP A 201 -8.06 -7.33 5.86
CA TRP A 201 -8.74 -7.26 7.16
C TRP A 201 -9.33 -5.87 7.44
N ARG A 202 -8.70 -4.81 6.94
CA ARG A 202 -9.23 -3.44 6.98
C ARG A 202 -10.54 -3.23 6.18
N PHE A 203 -10.97 -4.21 5.40
CA PHE A 203 -12.27 -4.15 4.70
C PHE A 203 -13.39 -4.72 5.55
N LEU A 204 -13.09 -5.56 6.55
CA LEU A 204 -14.09 -6.26 7.36
C LEU A 204 -15.05 -5.32 8.12
N PRO A 205 -14.64 -4.13 8.59
CA PRO A 205 -15.58 -3.21 9.23
C PRO A 205 -16.66 -2.65 8.32
N LEU A 206 -16.58 -2.83 7.00
CA LEU A 206 -17.67 -2.50 6.08
C LEU A 206 -18.94 -3.33 6.35
N ASP A 207 -18.78 -4.50 7.01
CA ASP A 207 -19.88 -5.36 7.46
C ASP A 207 -20.36 -5.02 8.89
N ASP A 208 -19.69 -4.11 9.60
CA ASP A 208 -20.07 -3.74 10.97
C ASP A 208 -21.44 -3.03 10.97
N ARG A 209 -22.39 -3.53 11.76
CA ARG A 209 -23.74 -2.97 11.87
C ARG A 209 -23.80 -1.74 12.74
N ASP A 210 -22.83 -1.56 13.64
CA ASP A 210 -22.72 -0.38 14.49
C ASP A 210 -22.00 0.76 13.76
N ALA A 211 -21.37 0.48 12.62
CA ALA A 211 -20.70 1.48 11.79
C ALA A 211 -21.67 2.22 10.87
N ASP A 212 -21.38 3.50 10.67
CA ASP A 212 -21.97 4.36 9.65
C ASP A 212 -21.00 4.55 8.49
N ILE A 213 -19.78 5.00 8.80
CA ILE A 213 -18.74 5.37 7.85
C ILE A 213 -17.50 4.55 8.18
N VAL A 214 -16.89 3.98 7.15
CA VAL A 214 -15.61 3.27 7.26
C VAL A 214 -14.64 3.88 6.25
N LEU A 215 -13.59 4.52 6.76
CA LEU A 215 -12.42 4.93 5.97
C LEU A 215 -11.44 3.76 5.98
N VAL A 216 -10.95 3.35 4.82
CA VAL A 216 -10.02 2.22 4.70
C VAL A 216 -8.66 2.74 4.33
N ARG A 217 -7.64 2.47 5.18
CA ARG A 217 -6.30 3.05 5.04
C ARG A 217 -5.19 2.02 5.14
N ASP A 218 -4.15 2.24 4.35
CA ASP A 218 -2.86 1.59 4.57
C ASP A 218 -2.20 2.19 5.82
N VAL A 219 -1.67 1.33 6.68
CA VAL A 219 -1.17 1.75 8.00
C VAL A 219 0.13 2.55 7.94
N ASP A 220 0.91 2.37 6.86
CA ASP A 220 2.13 3.13 6.58
C ASP A 220 1.86 4.48 5.90
N SER A 221 0.62 4.81 5.55
CA SER A 221 0.26 6.15 5.10
C SER A 221 -0.27 6.98 6.25
N LEU A 222 0.37 8.11 6.53
CA LEU A 222 -0.11 9.04 7.55
C LEU A 222 -1.31 9.84 7.03
N ILE A 223 -2.38 9.89 7.82
CA ILE A 223 -3.56 10.73 7.55
C ILE A 223 -3.17 12.21 7.58
N ASP A 224 -3.59 12.96 6.55
CA ASP A 224 -3.38 14.39 6.46
C ASP A 224 -4.70 15.20 6.41
N ALA A 225 -4.57 16.53 6.45
CA ALA A 225 -5.72 17.43 6.41
C ALA A 225 -6.43 17.46 5.04
N ARG A 226 -5.70 17.22 3.94
CA ARG A 226 -6.27 17.20 2.57
C ARG A 226 -7.21 16.02 2.44
N GLU A 227 -6.81 14.88 2.98
CA GLU A 227 -7.63 13.68 3.06
C GLU A 227 -8.93 13.95 3.83
N ALA A 228 -8.82 14.59 5.00
CA ALA A 228 -9.98 14.97 5.77
C ALA A 228 -10.92 15.89 5.01
N SER A 229 -10.39 16.89 4.29
CA SER A 229 -11.21 17.76 3.43
C SER A 229 -11.99 16.96 2.38
N CYS A 230 -11.33 16.05 1.66
CA CYS A 230 -11.96 15.19 0.66
C CYS A 230 -13.07 14.31 1.27
N VAL A 231 -12.85 13.77 2.47
CA VAL A 231 -13.85 12.94 3.18
C VAL A 231 -15.05 13.78 3.63
N HIS A 232 -14.84 14.99 4.14
CA HIS A 232 -15.95 15.88 4.51
C HIS A 232 -16.81 16.26 3.30
N GLU A 233 -16.17 16.57 2.17
CA GLU A 233 -16.87 16.85 0.92
C GLU A 233 -17.66 15.64 0.41
N TRP A 234 -17.08 14.43 0.49
CA TRP A 234 -17.81 13.21 0.17
C TRP A 234 -19.02 13.00 1.08
N ILE A 235 -18.88 13.17 2.40
CA ILE A 235 -20.01 13.01 3.33
C ILE A 235 -21.12 13.99 2.98
N ALA A 236 -20.78 15.25 2.66
CA ALA A 236 -21.74 16.27 2.26
C ALA A 236 -22.46 15.94 0.93
N SER A 237 -21.83 15.17 0.04
CA SER A 237 -22.45 14.74 -1.23
C SER A 237 -23.60 13.75 -1.04
N GLY A 238 -23.67 13.06 0.10
CA GLY A 238 -24.64 11.99 0.36
C GLY A 238 -24.40 10.69 -0.43
N LYS A 239 -23.34 10.60 -1.25
CA LYS A 239 -23.02 9.38 -2.01
C LYS A 239 -22.51 8.26 -1.09
N PRO A 240 -22.79 6.99 -1.42
CA PRO A 240 -22.43 5.85 -0.58
C PRO A 240 -20.94 5.49 -0.59
N PHE A 241 -20.17 5.93 -1.59
CA PHE A 241 -18.77 5.50 -1.79
C PHE A 241 -17.83 6.66 -2.16
N HIS A 242 -16.56 6.55 -1.75
CA HIS A 242 -15.53 7.57 -1.94
C HIS A 242 -14.21 6.96 -2.37
N ILE A 243 -13.52 7.65 -3.28
CA ILE A 243 -12.20 7.27 -3.79
C ILE A 243 -11.31 8.52 -3.76
N ILE A 244 -10.04 8.35 -3.36
CA ILE A 244 -9.01 9.38 -3.47
C ILE A 244 -7.88 8.91 -4.38
N ARG A 245 -7.49 9.75 -5.34
CA ARG A 245 -6.36 9.59 -6.24
C ARG A 245 -5.54 10.88 -6.28
N ASP A 246 -4.56 10.96 -5.37
CA ASP A 246 -3.69 12.14 -5.24
C ASP A 246 -2.45 12.14 -6.14
N ASP A 247 -2.01 11.03 -6.73
CA ASP A 247 -0.71 10.96 -7.40
C ASP A 247 -0.72 10.27 -8.76
N CYS A 248 0.31 10.52 -9.57
CA CYS A 248 0.51 9.89 -10.87
C CYS A 248 0.76 8.37 -10.78
N CYS A 249 1.16 7.84 -9.62
CA CYS A 249 1.19 6.39 -9.46
C CYS A 249 -0.21 5.79 -9.17
N HIS A 250 -1.22 6.61 -8.89
CA HIS A 250 -2.58 6.17 -8.54
C HIS A 250 -3.44 5.84 -9.77
N THR A 251 -3.03 4.79 -10.48
CA THR A 251 -3.63 4.34 -11.74
C THR A 251 -4.55 3.13 -11.59
N GLU A 252 -4.97 2.80 -10.37
CA GLU A 252 -5.99 1.78 -10.11
C GLU A 252 -7.38 2.41 -9.90
N LEU A 253 -8.46 1.65 -10.20
CA LEU A 253 -9.83 2.18 -10.14
C LEU A 253 -10.23 2.58 -8.72
N ILE A 254 -9.82 1.79 -7.74
CA ILE A 254 -9.96 2.04 -6.31
C ILE A 254 -8.62 1.67 -5.69
N LEU A 255 -7.98 2.60 -4.96
CA LEU A 255 -6.79 2.26 -4.19
C LEU A 255 -7.17 1.64 -2.85
N ALA A 256 -6.60 0.47 -2.55
CA ALA A 256 -6.93 -0.33 -1.38
C ALA A 256 -6.69 0.34 -0.02
N GLY A 257 -5.90 1.41 0.03
CA GLY A 257 -5.66 2.24 1.21
C GLY A 257 -6.23 3.67 1.12
N LEU A 258 -7.08 3.99 0.13
CA LEU A 258 -7.58 5.35 -0.10
C LEU A 258 -9.04 5.37 -0.61
N PHE A 259 -9.91 4.60 0.05
CA PHE A 259 -11.35 4.65 -0.20
C PHE A 259 -12.14 4.72 1.09
N ALA A 260 -13.42 5.08 0.99
CA ALA A 260 -14.36 5.03 2.08
C ALA A 260 -15.75 4.64 1.60
N ALA A 261 -16.57 4.11 2.50
CA ALA A 261 -17.95 3.76 2.18
C ALA A 261 -18.85 3.90 3.40
N ARG A 262 -20.16 4.00 3.13
CA ARG A 262 -21.19 3.77 4.15
C ARG A 262 -21.25 2.28 4.47
N ALA A 263 -21.22 1.91 5.75
CA ALA A 263 -21.22 0.51 6.14
C ALA A 263 -22.51 -0.19 5.65
N GLY A 264 -22.36 -1.42 5.16
CA GLY A 264 -23.45 -2.25 4.62
C GLY A 264 -23.73 -2.07 3.11
N VAL A 265 -23.36 -0.95 2.47
CA VAL A 265 -23.76 -0.69 1.06
C VAL A 265 -23.16 -1.66 0.04
N LEU A 266 -22.09 -2.37 0.40
CA LEU A 266 -21.43 -3.35 -0.46
C LEU A 266 -22.01 -4.77 -0.30
N GLY A 267 -22.95 -4.98 0.63
CA GLY A 267 -23.33 -6.31 1.10
C GLY A 267 -22.19 -6.98 1.89
N PRO A 268 -22.30 -8.28 2.21
CA PRO A 268 -21.33 -8.98 3.07
C PRO A 268 -19.95 -9.05 2.39
N VAL A 269 -19.05 -8.15 2.78
CA VAL A 269 -17.70 -8.01 2.23
C VAL A 269 -16.84 -9.21 2.61
N LYS A 270 -16.97 -9.73 3.83
CA LYS A 270 -16.27 -10.94 4.26
C LYS A 270 -16.58 -12.10 3.32
N GLU A 271 -17.86 -12.42 3.12
CA GLU A 271 -18.26 -13.53 2.23
C GLU A 271 -17.83 -13.31 0.76
N GLN A 272 -17.76 -12.05 0.30
CA GLN A 272 -17.21 -11.71 -1.01
C GLN A 272 -15.72 -12.02 -1.10
N LEU A 273 -14.93 -11.67 -0.09
CA LEU A 273 -13.51 -11.98 -0.01
C LEU A 273 -13.24 -13.50 0.06
N GLU A 274 -14.04 -14.22 0.84
CA GLU A 274 -13.93 -15.68 0.96
C GLU A 274 -14.19 -16.38 -0.39
N ARG A 275 -15.24 -15.93 -1.11
CA ARG A 275 -15.53 -16.42 -2.47
C ARG A 275 -14.44 -16.05 -3.47
N PHE A 276 -13.92 -14.84 -3.37
CA PHE A 276 -12.83 -14.36 -4.22
C PHE A 276 -11.56 -15.21 -4.03
N MET A 277 -11.22 -15.57 -2.79
CA MET A 277 -10.08 -16.44 -2.47
C MET A 277 -10.30 -17.91 -2.85
N ALA A 278 -11.54 -18.39 -2.81
CA ALA A 278 -11.90 -19.75 -3.21
C ALA A 278 -12.00 -19.94 -4.74
N SER A 279 -11.86 -18.86 -5.53
CA SER A 279 -11.97 -18.93 -6.98
C SER A 279 -10.86 -19.80 -7.60
N PRO A 280 -11.19 -20.70 -8.54
CA PRO A 280 -10.21 -21.54 -9.23
C PRO A 280 -9.28 -20.78 -10.18
N ASP A 281 -9.58 -19.51 -10.51
CA ASP A 281 -8.83 -18.66 -11.45
C ASP A 281 -7.47 -18.12 -10.91
N HIS A 282 -6.83 -18.92 -10.06
CA HIS A 282 -5.70 -18.63 -9.16
C HIS A 282 -6.11 -17.81 -7.93
N PRO A 283 -5.79 -18.28 -6.71
CA PRO A 283 -6.00 -17.47 -5.53
C PRO A 283 -5.08 -16.25 -5.66
N PRO A 284 -5.61 -15.03 -5.51
CA PRO A 284 -4.81 -13.82 -5.57
C PRO A 284 -3.94 -13.79 -4.32
N GLN A 285 -2.80 -14.47 -4.39
CA GLN A 285 -1.79 -14.46 -3.36
C GLN A 285 -0.72 -13.45 -3.78
N GLY A 286 -0.41 -12.53 -2.87
CA GLY A 286 0.63 -11.53 -3.08
C GLY A 286 0.17 -10.12 -2.79
N ARG A 287 1.06 -9.18 -3.08
CA ARG A 287 0.97 -7.77 -2.68
C ARG A 287 -0.24 -7.00 -3.23
N TYR A 288 -0.91 -7.51 -4.28
CA TYR A 288 -1.98 -6.80 -5.01
C TYR A 288 -3.36 -7.44 -4.92
N ALA A 289 -3.53 -8.41 -4.01
CA ALA A 289 -4.78 -9.17 -3.88
C ALA A 289 -5.98 -8.28 -3.53
N ASP A 290 -5.78 -7.31 -2.64
CA ASP A 290 -6.76 -6.30 -2.27
C ASP A 290 -7.17 -5.40 -3.45
N GLN A 291 -6.19 -4.90 -4.20
CA GLN A 291 -6.43 -4.07 -5.38
C GLN A 291 -7.23 -4.85 -6.44
N LEU A 292 -6.89 -6.12 -6.63
CA LEU A 292 -7.62 -6.98 -7.57
C LEU A 292 -9.06 -7.24 -7.12
N PHE A 293 -9.27 -7.52 -5.82
CA PHE A 293 -10.61 -7.66 -5.24
C PHE A 293 -11.45 -6.41 -5.48
N LEU A 294 -10.89 -5.23 -5.19
CA LEU A 294 -11.59 -3.97 -5.37
C LEU A 294 -11.94 -3.73 -6.84
N ARG A 295 -11.02 -3.98 -7.77
CA ARG A 295 -11.26 -3.84 -9.21
C ARG A 295 -12.33 -4.81 -9.71
N GLN A 296 -12.25 -6.09 -9.35
CA GLN A 296 -13.12 -7.14 -9.93
C GLN A 296 -14.48 -7.25 -9.24
N CYS A 297 -14.54 -7.06 -7.91
CA CYS A 297 -15.73 -7.33 -7.12
C CYS A 297 -16.46 -6.04 -6.69
N ILE A 298 -15.75 -4.95 -6.43
CA ILE A 298 -16.34 -3.73 -5.85
C ILE A 298 -16.60 -2.66 -6.90
N TRP A 299 -15.61 -2.34 -7.75
CA TRP A 299 -15.72 -1.27 -8.76
C TRP A 299 -16.96 -1.38 -9.66
N PRO A 300 -17.34 -2.57 -10.20
CA PRO A 300 -18.55 -2.70 -11.04
C PRO A 300 -19.84 -2.29 -10.33
N ARG A 301 -19.85 -2.26 -8.99
CA ARG A 301 -20.99 -1.92 -8.13
C ARG A 301 -21.04 -0.44 -7.74
N VAL A 302 -19.88 0.23 -7.64
CA VAL A 302 -19.77 1.56 -7.02
C VAL A 302 -19.47 2.69 -8.02
N ARG A 303 -19.02 2.38 -9.25
CA ARG A 303 -18.48 3.39 -10.20
C ARG A 303 -19.41 4.56 -10.53
N ASN A 304 -20.72 4.34 -10.48
CA ASN A 304 -21.75 5.37 -10.75
C ASN A 304 -22.22 6.09 -9.48
N ASP A 305 -21.90 5.55 -8.31
CA ASP A 305 -22.39 5.98 -7.00
C ASP A 305 -21.24 6.46 -6.09
N ALA A 306 -20.07 6.73 -6.67
CA ALA A 306 -18.90 7.24 -5.96
C ALA A 306 -18.69 8.75 -6.18
N VAL A 307 -18.12 9.42 -5.19
CA VAL A 307 -17.35 10.66 -5.39
C VAL A 307 -15.89 10.27 -5.51
N THR A 308 -15.20 10.74 -6.55
CA THR A 308 -13.77 10.53 -6.69
C THR A 308 -13.03 11.86 -6.60
N HIS A 309 -12.15 11.99 -5.63
CA HIS A 309 -11.21 13.12 -5.59
C HIS A 309 -9.96 12.69 -6.36
N ASP A 310 -9.68 13.37 -7.47
CA ASP A 310 -8.63 13.00 -8.41
C ASP A 310 -7.83 14.23 -8.80
N ARG A 311 -6.53 14.23 -8.47
CA ARG A 311 -5.63 15.35 -8.76
C ARG A 311 -5.12 15.31 -10.21
N ILE A 312 -5.07 14.14 -10.83
CA ILE A 312 -4.26 13.91 -12.03
C ILE A 312 -5.10 13.52 -13.25
N TYR A 313 -5.98 12.53 -13.09
CA TYR A 313 -6.59 11.85 -14.23
C TYR A 313 -8.02 12.31 -14.50
N GLY A 314 -8.72 12.94 -13.57
CA GLY A 314 -10.11 13.34 -13.78
C GLY A 314 -11.04 12.19 -14.20
N TYR A 315 -10.79 10.96 -13.75
CA TYR A 315 -11.51 9.76 -14.22
C TYR A 315 -12.68 9.40 -13.30
N GLY A 316 -13.84 9.02 -13.84
CA GLY A 316 -15.04 8.65 -13.05
C GLY A 316 -16.27 9.48 -13.41
N THR A 317 -17.35 9.31 -12.65
CA THR A 317 -18.67 9.91 -12.94
C THR A 317 -18.95 11.21 -12.17
N ASP A 318 -18.50 11.31 -10.92
CA ASP A 318 -18.47 12.54 -10.11
C ASP A 318 -17.05 12.71 -9.61
N VAL A 319 -16.31 13.56 -10.31
CA VAL A 319 -14.88 13.79 -10.08
C VAL A 319 -14.67 15.19 -9.56
N ARG A 320 -13.90 15.28 -8.47
CA ARG A 320 -13.63 16.53 -7.76
C ARG A 320 -12.13 16.69 -7.57
N GLY A 321 -11.70 17.94 -7.39
CA GLY A 321 -10.28 18.24 -7.17
C GLY A 321 -9.83 17.83 -5.77
N VAL A 322 -8.55 17.50 -5.64
CA VAL A 322 -7.88 17.41 -4.33
C VAL A 322 -7.33 18.80 -3.98
N PRO A 323 -7.56 19.34 -2.78
CA PRO A 323 -6.98 20.62 -2.37
C PRO A 323 -5.45 20.52 -2.33
N ALA A 324 -4.76 21.47 -2.99
CA ALA A 324 -3.30 21.49 -3.03
C ALA A 324 -2.68 21.77 -1.65
N GLU A 325 -3.22 22.75 -0.93
CA GLU A 325 -2.83 23.14 0.43
C GLU A 325 -4.08 23.56 1.22
N LEU A 326 -4.03 23.43 2.55
CA LEU A 326 -5.07 23.93 3.45
C LEU A 326 -4.48 25.01 4.37
N PRO A 327 -5.04 26.24 4.36
CA PRO A 327 -4.55 27.34 5.21
C PRO A 327 -4.50 26.95 6.68
N GLY A 328 -3.37 27.20 7.35
CA GLY A 328 -3.22 26.94 8.78
C GLY A 328 -3.00 25.47 9.17
N SER A 329 -2.76 24.58 8.19
CA SER A 329 -2.33 23.20 8.43
C SER A 329 -0.84 23.00 8.11
N PRO A 330 0.09 23.46 8.97
CA PRO A 330 1.45 22.91 8.96
C PRO A 330 1.35 21.49 9.49
N GLY A 331 1.39 20.53 8.59
CA GLY A 331 1.46 19.11 8.87
C GLY A 331 2.54 18.47 7.99
N PRO A 332 3.12 17.34 8.40
CA PRO A 332 4.06 16.63 7.55
C PRO A 332 3.34 16.22 6.27
N PHE A 333 3.72 16.83 5.15
CA PHE A 333 3.29 16.38 3.84
C PHE A 333 4.05 15.10 3.55
N ASN A 334 3.34 13.97 3.52
CA ASN A 334 3.85 12.89 2.70
C ASN A 334 3.83 13.36 1.23
N HIS A 335 4.65 12.76 0.36
CA HIS A 335 4.77 13.20 -1.04
C HIS A 335 3.39 13.28 -1.74
N PHE A 336 2.49 12.37 -1.37
CA PHE A 336 1.06 12.35 -1.71
C PHE A 336 0.28 11.54 -0.65
N MET A 337 -1.05 11.67 -0.61
CA MET A 337 -1.91 10.84 0.24
C MET A 337 -1.76 9.37 -0.12
N GLY A 338 -1.51 8.46 0.82
CA GLY A 338 -1.30 7.03 0.53
C GLY A 338 0.16 6.62 0.32
N ALA A 339 1.10 7.57 0.28
CA ALA A 339 2.52 7.23 0.29
C ALA A 339 2.94 6.61 1.65
N ALA A 340 3.99 5.78 1.65
CA ALA A 340 4.59 5.31 2.89
C ALA A 340 5.28 6.46 3.62
N TYR A 341 5.02 6.62 4.93
CA TYR A 341 5.51 7.74 5.73
C TYR A 341 6.93 7.50 6.26
N ALA A 342 7.19 6.29 6.77
CA ALA A 342 8.48 5.91 7.32
C ALA A 342 9.50 5.63 6.21
N THR A 343 10.15 6.69 5.74
CA THR A 343 11.12 6.66 4.63
C THR A 343 12.56 6.88 5.10
N TYR A 344 12.77 7.31 6.35
CA TYR A 344 14.11 7.54 6.85
C TYR A 344 14.82 6.22 7.15
N GLN A 345 15.95 6.01 6.49
CA GLN A 345 16.69 4.76 6.57
C GLN A 345 17.87 4.86 7.54
N VAL A 346 17.81 4.09 8.62
CA VAL A 346 18.98 3.83 9.47
C VAL A 346 19.64 2.54 9.01
N ARG A 347 20.91 2.61 8.63
CA ARG A 347 21.72 1.45 8.25
C ARG A 347 22.85 1.26 9.25
N VAL A 348 23.01 0.03 9.72
CA VAL A 348 24.08 -0.37 10.64
C VAL A 348 24.96 -1.39 9.93
N THR A 349 26.27 -1.13 9.91
CA THR A 349 27.28 -2.07 9.44
C THR A 349 27.99 -2.67 10.63
N LEU A 350 28.05 -4.00 10.67
CA LEU A 350 28.69 -4.77 11.73
C LEU A 350 30.10 -5.17 11.32
N GLN A 351 31.00 -5.27 12.30
CA GLN A 351 32.38 -5.72 12.06
C GLN A 351 32.44 -7.20 11.70
N GLU A 352 31.52 -8.00 12.23
CA GLU A 352 31.41 -9.44 12.00
C GLU A 352 30.03 -9.80 11.43
N PRO A 353 29.93 -10.89 10.64
CA PRO A 353 28.65 -11.37 10.13
C PRO A 353 27.66 -11.73 11.24
N LEU A 354 26.38 -11.43 11.02
CA LEU A 354 25.33 -11.87 11.94
C LEU A 354 25.16 -13.38 11.90
N PRO A 355 25.11 -14.05 13.06
CA PRO A 355 24.65 -15.43 13.14
C PRO A 355 23.22 -15.51 12.60
N ASP A 356 22.91 -16.53 11.78
CA ASP A 356 21.63 -16.66 11.07
C ASP A 356 20.38 -16.71 11.97
N LYS A 357 20.56 -16.89 13.28
CA LYS A 357 19.47 -17.02 14.27
C LYS A 357 19.41 -15.90 15.30
N ARG A 358 20.16 -14.81 15.14
CA ARG A 358 20.13 -13.68 16.08
C ARG A 358 19.28 -12.55 15.53
N ARG A 359 18.32 -12.07 16.33
CA ARG A 359 17.57 -10.85 16.00
C ARG A 359 18.27 -9.67 16.66
N THR A 360 18.47 -8.61 15.90
CA THR A 360 18.99 -7.33 16.40
C THR A 360 17.87 -6.31 16.35
N PHE A 361 17.71 -5.58 17.44
CA PHE A 361 16.71 -4.55 17.65
C PHE A 361 17.40 -3.20 17.77
N LEU A 362 16.78 -2.18 17.19
CA LEU A 362 17.09 -0.78 17.49
C LEU A 362 16.17 -0.34 18.62
N ARG A 363 16.74 -0.02 19.79
CA ARG A 363 16.05 0.62 20.91
C ARG A 363 16.32 2.11 20.87
N ILE A 364 15.25 2.91 20.86
CA ILE A 364 15.30 4.37 20.92
C ILE A 364 14.89 4.82 22.32
N LEU A 365 15.65 5.74 22.89
CA LEU A 365 15.48 6.27 24.24
C LEU A 365 15.27 7.79 24.20
N ASP A 366 14.39 8.28 25.06
CA ASP A 366 14.22 9.72 25.26
C ASP A 366 15.38 10.34 26.08
N GLU A 367 15.35 11.66 26.27
CA GLU A 367 16.36 12.42 27.02
C GLU A 367 16.52 11.92 28.48
N ARG A 368 15.47 11.29 29.04
CA ARG A 368 15.40 10.79 30.41
C ARG A 368 15.78 9.30 30.51
N GLY A 369 16.09 8.66 29.38
CA GLY A 369 16.41 7.23 29.30
C GLY A 369 15.19 6.31 29.27
N GLY A 370 13.98 6.86 29.10
CA GLY A 370 12.76 6.08 28.87
C GLY A 370 12.75 5.47 27.47
N ILE A 371 12.24 4.24 27.33
CA ILE A 371 12.12 3.58 26.03
C ILE A 371 11.00 4.24 25.24
N VAL A 372 11.36 4.85 24.11
CA VAL A 372 10.40 5.42 23.14
C VAL A 372 9.83 4.29 22.28
N CYS A 373 10.72 3.52 21.66
CA CYS A 373 10.35 2.34 20.88
C CYS A 373 11.51 1.35 20.79
N GLU A 374 11.20 0.10 20.49
CA GLU A 374 12.17 -0.95 20.22
C GLU A 374 11.64 -1.84 19.10
N HIS A 375 12.38 -1.91 17.99
CA HIS A 375 11.97 -2.65 16.81
C HIS A 375 13.09 -3.48 16.21
N PRO A 376 12.76 -4.64 15.63
CA PRO A 376 13.72 -5.46 14.93
C PRO A 376 14.27 -4.72 13.70
N MET A 377 15.55 -4.90 13.45
CA MET A 377 16.20 -4.46 12.23
C MET A 377 16.19 -5.57 11.18
N GLU A 378 15.98 -5.19 9.93
CA GLU A 378 15.97 -6.07 8.76
C GLU A 378 17.40 -6.35 8.29
N ARG A 379 17.72 -7.61 7.99
CA ARG A 379 19.01 -7.99 7.42
C ARG A 379 19.03 -7.69 5.93
N VAL A 380 19.91 -6.78 5.52
CA VAL A 380 20.08 -6.36 4.11
C VAL A 380 21.42 -6.80 3.50
N GLY A 381 22.25 -7.48 4.29
CA GLY A 381 23.50 -8.09 3.85
C GLY A 381 24.09 -9.03 4.88
N THR A 382 25.26 -9.59 4.61
CA THR A 382 25.98 -10.48 5.54
C THR A 382 26.33 -9.77 6.85
N CYS A 383 26.73 -8.50 6.75
CA CYS A 383 27.13 -7.62 7.86
C CYS A 383 26.34 -6.31 7.91
N ALA A 384 25.13 -6.27 7.34
CA ALA A 384 24.34 -5.04 7.22
C ALA A 384 22.90 -5.23 7.70
N LEU A 385 22.47 -4.30 8.55
CA LEU A 385 21.11 -4.19 9.08
C LEU A 385 20.50 -2.87 8.66
N GLN A 386 19.17 -2.85 8.53
CA GLN A 386 18.39 -1.68 8.14
C GLN A 386 17.12 -1.59 8.97
N ILE A 387 16.69 -0.36 9.25
CA ILE A 387 15.36 -0.07 9.78
C ILE A 387 14.86 1.23 9.16
N LEU A 388 13.56 1.25 8.86
CA LEU A 388 12.87 2.42 8.33
C LEU A 388 12.06 3.06 9.46
N LEU A 389 12.29 4.35 9.69
CA LEU A 389 11.67 5.13 10.75
C LEU A 389 10.85 6.29 10.18
N PRO A 390 9.82 6.75 10.90
CA PRO A 390 9.18 8.03 10.64
C PRO A 390 10.22 9.18 10.59
N PRO A 391 10.09 10.14 9.67
CA PRO A 391 10.99 11.29 9.58
C PRO A 391 11.06 12.13 10.88
N ASP A 392 9.97 12.18 11.65
CA ASP A 392 9.94 12.90 12.92
C ASP A 392 10.87 12.25 13.96
N ASP A 393 10.84 10.92 14.08
CA ASP A 393 11.70 10.14 14.96
C ASP A 393 13.17 10.30 14.57
N ALA A 394 13.44 10.31 13.26
CA ALA A 394 14.77 10.55 12.72
C ALA A 394 15.34 11.91 13.12
N ARG A 395 14.53 12.98 13.05
CA ARG A 395 14.96 14.32 13.48
C ARG A 395 15.33 14.37 14.96
N GLN A 396 14.67 13.56 15.81
CA GLN A 396 15.00 13.48 17.23
C GLN A 396 16.32 12.73 17.49
N LEU A 397 16.62 11.71 16.69
CA LEU A 397 17.91 11.03 16.73
C LEU A 397 19.05 11.94 16.24
N GLU A 398 18.83 12.65 15.13
CA GLU A 398 19.81 13.56 14.52
C GLU A 398 20.12 14.78 15.41
N SER A 399 19.12 15.29 16.14
CA SER A 399 19.31 16.39 17.10
C SER A 399 20.05 15.97 18.37
N GLY A 400 20.21 14.67 18.62
CA GLY A 400 20.77 14.12 19.85
C GLY A 400 19.83 14.16 21.06
N GLN A 401 18.58 14.60 20.89
CA GLN A 401 17.55 14.54 21.94
C GLN A 401 17.22 13.09 22.28
N TRP A 402 17.14 12.24 21.25
CA TRP A 402 16.96 10.81 21.44
C TRP A 402 18.27 10.07 21.28
N LYS A 403 18.45 9.04 22.11
CA LYS A 403 19.60 8.12 22.05
C LYS A 403 19.16 6.80 21.45
N HIS A 404 20.11 6.06 20.87
CA HIS A 404 19.84 4.72 20.34
C HIS A 404 20.79 3.68 20.93
N GLN A 405 20.31 2.44 20.99
CA GLN A 405 21.07 1.28 21.43
C GLN A 405 20.73 0.08 20.54
N LEU A 406 21.74 -0.74 20.24
CA LEU A 406 21.53 -2.02 19.57
C LEU A 406 21.40 -3.12 20.62
N VAL A 407 20.27 -3.83 20.60
CA VAL A 407 19.98 -4.94 21.50
C VAL A 407 19.91 -6.20 20.66
N SER A 408 20.60 -7.28 21.05
CA SER A 408 20.60 -8.52 20.27
C SER A 408 20.20 -9.71 21.12
N THR A 409 19.09 -10.35 20.77
CA THR A 409 18.52 -11.50 21.49
C THR A 409 18.74 -12.80 20.72
N ASN A 410 18.82 -13.92 21.43
CA ASN A 410 18.81 -15.24 20.80
C ASN A 410 17.38 -15.59 20.41
N ALA A 411 17.15 -16.17 19.23
CA ALA A 411 15.81 -16.56 18.76
C ALA A 411 15.05 -17.60 19.62
N LYS A 412 15.57 -17.99 20.79
CA LYS A 412 14.87 -18.82 21.78
C LYS A 412 14.27 -18.02 22.94
N ASP A 413 14.61 -16.74 23.05
CA ASP A 413 14.07 -15.82 24.05
C ASP A 413 13.06 -14.90 23.37
N ASP A 414 12.02 -15.47 22.74
CA ASP A 414 10.83 -14.68 22.44
C ASP A 414 10.20 -14.33 23.80
N HIS A 415 10.24 -13.04 24.14
CA HIS A 415 9.60 -12.53 25.34
C HIS A 415 8.08 -12.85 25.29
N PRO A 416 7.50 -13.30 26.42
CA PRO A 416 6.13 -13.81 26.49
C PRO A 416 5.05 -12.79 26.17
#